data_AF-A0AAP0NKP0-F1
#
_entry.id   AF-A0AAP0NKP0-F1
#
_cell.length_a   1.000
_cell.length_b   1.000
_cell.length_c   1.000
_cell.angle_alpha   90.00
_cell.angle_beta   90.00
_cell.angle_gamma   90.00
#
_symmetry.space_group_name_H-M   'P 1'
#
loop_
_entity.id
_entity.type
_entity.pdbx_description
1 polymer ?
#
loop_
_entity_poly.entity_id
_entity_poly.type
_entity_poly.pdbx_seq_one_letter_code
_entity_poly.pdbx_strand_id
1 'polypeptide(L)'
;MSSIKQTLEELQRKRKERMKEFCDIQSQIIQVHEALRGSIVDEKLVDDKDFTTKRLRELKLVLQGRQREKKISDNIKSIHEVSDVLSVDLSKTVDEVIIHPSLCSSFANSQLNNISDVSSSRSGEAVDSLKQEKERRLRKLQDLGSTLIELWNTLDTPADERERFDPVTALISVTVEEVTARGSLASDIIKQANVEIEKLKASKMEKLVMEKQKELEEINKSTHIHVDTQTARHILITSQEFGGAHISGLLSNMDDQILKAKELALSRKEILDKVEKL
;
A
#
# COMPACT_ATOMS: atom_id res chain seq x y z
N MET A 1 -29.73 -52.59 -45.39
CA MET A 1 -28.27 -52.38 -45.58
C MET A 1 -27.86 -50.92 -45.35
N SER A 2 -28.64 -49.91 -45.78
CA SER A 2 -28.30 -48.48 -45.59
C SER A 2 -28.20 -48.01 -44.12
N SER A 3 -29.14 -48.42 -43.25
CA SER A 3 -29.19 -48.00 -41.83
C SER A 3 -28.00 -48.50 -40.99
N ILE A 4 -27.48 -49.70 -41.25
CA ILE A 4 -26.30 -50.26 -40.54
C ILE A 4 -25.01 -49.52 -40.91
N LYS A 5 -24.89 -49.08 -42.17
CA LYS A 5 -23.74 -48.29 -42.62
C LYS A 5 -23.72 -46.91 -41.95
N GLN A 6 -24.89 -46.27 -41.86
CA GLN A 6 -25.04 -44.98 -41.18
C GLN A 6 -24.70 -45.04 -39.69
N THR A 7 -25.14 -46.08 -38.98
CA THR A 7 -24.80 -46.26 -37.55
C THR A 7 -23.31 -46.55 -37.34
N LEU A 8 -22.68 -47.30 -38.25
CA LEU A 8 -21.24 -47.56 -38.22
C LEU A 8 -20.42 -46.26 -38.43
N GLU A 9 -20.78 -45.45 -39.41
CA GLU A 9 -20.14 -44.15 -39.68
C GLU A 9 -20.27 -43.20 -38.48
N GLU A 10 -21.43 -43.16 -37.83
CA GLU A 10 -21.65 -42.35 -36.63
C GLU A 10 -20.79 -42.81 -35.45
N LEU A 11 -20.67 -44.12 -35.22
CA LEU A 11 -19.83 -44.68 -34.16
C LEU A 11 -18.33 -44.43 -34.41
N GLN A 12 -17.88 -44.54 -35.66
CA GLN A 12 -16.52 -44.20 -36.06
C GLN A 12 -16.21 -42.73 -35.82
N ARG A 13 -17.13 -41.83 -36.17
CA ARG A 13 -17.01 -40.39 -35.89
C ARG A 13 -16.90 -40.12 -34.38
N LYS A 14 -17.83 -40.66 -33.56
CA LYS A 14 -17.80 -40.52 -32.09
C LYS A 14 -16.52 -41.10 -31.46
N ARG A 15 -15.94 -42.16 -32.05
CA ARG A 15 -14.66 -42.71 -31.60
C ARG A 15 -13.50 -41.76 -31.91
N LYS A 16 -13.46 -41.18 -33.11
CA LYS A 16 -12.43 -40.21 -33.52
C LYS A 16 -12.49 -38.93 -32.68
N GLU A 17 -13.69 -38.42 -32.42
CA GLU A 17 -13.91 -37.26 -31.54
C GLU A 17 -13.38 -37.53 -30.13
N ARG A 18 -13.72 -38.67 -29.54
CA ARG A 18 -13.20 -39.07 -28.22
C ARG A 18 -11.68 -39.20 -28.22
N MET A 19 -11.10 -39.85 -29.22
CA MET A 19 -9.64 -39.98 -29.36
C MET A 19 -8.96 -38.61 -29.32
N LYS A 20 -9.47 -37.64 -30.08
CA LYS A 20 -8.95 -36.27 -30.09
C LYS A 20 -9.04 -35.63 -28.70
N GLU A 21 -10.18 -35.75 -28.05
CA GLU A 21 -10.40 -35.18 -26.70
C GLU A 21 -9.43 -35.77 -25.66
N PHE A 22 -9.15 -37.07 -25.75
CA PHE A 22 -8.13 -37.72 -24.91
C PHE A 22 -6.73 -37.13 -25.13
N CYS A 23 -6.30 -37.01 -26.40
CA CYS A 23 -5.01 -36.42 -26.73
C CYS A 23 -4.89 -34.97 -26.24
N ASP A 24 -5.95 -34.17 -26.40
CA ASP A 24 -5.98 -32.77 -25.96
C ASP A 24 -5.86 -32.67 -24.43
N ILE A 25 -6.57 -33.50 -23.67
CA ILE A 25 -6.52 -33.52 -22.19
C ILE A 25 -5.15 -34.00 -21.70
N GLN A 26 -4.61 -35.06 -22.29
CA GLN A 26 -3.27 -35.55 -21.92
C GLN A 26 -2.20 -34.49 -22.18
N SER A 27 -2.27 -33.80 -23.32
CA SER A 27 -1.36 -32.70 -23.64
C SER A 27 -1.45 -31.57 -22.61
N GLN A 28 -2.67 -31.19 -22.21
CA GLN A 28 -2.88 -30.18 -21.16
C GLN A 28 -2.33 -30.64 -19.80
N ILE A 29 -2.51 -31.91 -19.43
CA ILE A 29 -1.96 -32.46 -18.17
C ILE A 29 -0.43 -32.35 -18.15
N ILE A 30 0.23 -32.69 -19.27
CA ILE A 30 1.68 -32.58 -19.40
C ILE A 30 2.12 -31.13 -19.27
N GLN A 31 1.49 -30.19 -19.99
CA GLN A 31 1.82 -28.76 -19.92
C GLN A 31 1.67 -28.18 -18.50
N VAL A 32 0.59 -28.54 -17.80
CA VAL A 32 0.38 -28.09 -16.41
C VAL A 32 1.42 -28.71 -15.48
N HIS A 33 1.80 -29.98 -15.71
CA HIS A 33 2.82 -30.65 -14.93
C HIS A 33 4.20 -30.01 -15.11
N GLU A 34 4.59 -29.72 -16.35
CA GLU A 34 5.85 -29.04 -16.68
C GLU A 34 5.93 -27.67 -16.01
N ALA A 35 4.83 -26.91 -16.04
CA ALA A 35 4.76 -25.60 -15.39
C ALA A 35 4.86 -25.65 -13.85
N LEU A 36 4.44 -26.76 -13.22
CA LEU A 36 4.41 -26.92 -11.76
C LEU A 36 5.71 -27.45 -11.15
N ARG A 37 6.38 -28.41 -11.80
CA ARG A 37 7.46 -29.19 -11.17
C ARG A 37 8.76 -29.25 -11.96
N GLY A 38 8.82 -28.65 -13.15
CA GLY A 38 9.88 -28.94 -14.12
C GLY A 38 9.76 -30.37 -14.68
N SER A 39 10.50 -30.64 -15.76
CA SER A 39 10.40 -31.87 -16.57
C SER A 39 10.82 -33.14 -15.81
N ILE A 40 9.92 -33.67 -14.98
CA ILE A 40 10.00 -35.05 -14.49
C ILE A 40 8.61 -35.64 -14.73
N VAL A 41 8.43 -36.22 -15.91
CA VAL A 41 7.19 -36.87 -16.30
C VAL A 41 7.06 -38.16 -15.49
N ASP A 42 6.04 -38.23 -14.62
CA ASP A 42 5.65 -39.48 -13.99
C ASP A 42 5.07 -40.40 -15.07
N GLU A 43 5.90 -41.34 -15.54
CA GLU A 43 5.76 -42.19 -16.73
C GLU A 43 4.53 -43.15 -16.68
N LYS A 44 3.66 -43.03 -15.67
CA LYS A 44 2.59 -43.98 -15.37
C LYS A 44 1.17 -43.50 -15.65
N LEU A 45 0.94 -42.28 -16.14
CA LEU A 45 -0.43 -41.80 -16.33
C LEU A 45 -1.13 -42.32 -17.61
N VAL A 46 -0.39 -42.98 -18.51
CA VAL A 46 -0.84 -43.27 -19.87
C VAL A 46 -1.08 -44.78 -20.05
N ASP A 47 -2.33 -45.20 -19.86
CA ASP A 47 -2.81 -46.45 -20.47
C ASP A 47 -3.34 -46.09 -21.87
N ASP A 48 -2.52 -46.34 -22.90
CA ASP A 48 -2.77 -45.99 -24.31
C ASP A 48 -3.95 -46.73 -24.97
N LYS A 49 -4.65 -47.61 -24.22
CA LYS A 49 -5.65 -48.53 -24.79
C LYS A 49 -7.07 -48.35 -24.26
N ASP A 50 -7.29 -47.56 -23.21
CA ASP A 50 -8.62 -47.34 -22.61
C ASP A 50 -9.25 -45.99 -23.03
N PHE A 51 -10.08 -46.03 -24.09
CA PHE A 51 -10.88 -44.88 -24.56
C PHE A 51 -12.31 -44.87 -24.00
N THR A 52 -12.53 -45.46 -22.82
CA THR A 52 -13.85 -45.44 -22.17
C THR A 52 -14.22 -44.04 -21.69
N THR A 53 -15.52 -43.76 -21.65
CA THR A 53 -16.06 -42.50 -21.11
C THR A 53 -15.76 -42.32 -19.62
N LYS A 54 -15.57 -43.43 -18.89
CA LYS A 54 -15.12 -43.44 -17.50
C LYS A 54 -13.68 -42.91 -17.40
N ARG A 55 -12.75 -43.46 -18.18
CA ARG A 55 -11.35 -43.02 -18.21
C ARG A 55 -11.21 -41.55 -18.62
N LEU A 56 -12.00 -41.12 -19.61
CA LEU A 56 -12.04 -39.72 -20.03
C LEU A 56 -12.45 -38.80 -18.88
N ARG A 57 -13.47 -39.18 -18.11
CA ARG A 57 -13.94 -38.43 -16.94
C ARG A 57 -12.86 -38.36 -15.86
N GLU A 58 -12.16 -39.47 -15.59
CA GLU A 58 -11.04 -39.50 -14.64
C GLU A 58 -9.92 -38.55 -15.06
N LEU A 59 -9.50 -38.57 -16.34
CA LEU A 59 -8.48 -37.66 -16.84
C LEU A 59 -8.89 -36.18 -16.75
N LYS A 60 -10.17 -35.86 -17.02
CA LYS A 60 -10.70 -34.50 -16.82
C LYS A 60 -10.61 -34.06 -15.35
N LEU A 61 -10.92 -34.95 -14.40
CA LEU A 61 -10.79 -34.65 -12.97
C LEU A 61 -9.33 -34.43 -12.56
N VAL A 62 -8.40 -35.25 -13.08
CA VAL A 62 -6.96 -35.07 -12.85
C VAL A 62 -6.48 -33.73 -13.40
N LEU A 63 -6.88 -33.37 -14.62
CA LEU A 63 -6.53 -32.07 -15.22
C LEU A 63 -7.06 -30.90 -14.38
N GLN A 64 -8.32 -30.96 -13.96
CA GLN A 64 -8.91 -29.92 -13.09
C GLN A 64 -8.14 -29.79 -11.77
N GLY A 65 -7.76 -30.91 -11.16
CA GLY A 65 -6.93 -30.93 -9.95
C GLY A 65 -5.58 -30.24 -10.13
N ARG A 66 -4.86 -30.60 -11.20
CA ARG A 66 -3.55 -30.00 -11.51
C ARG A 66 -3.65 -28.52 -11.85
N GLN A 67 -4.69 -28.10 -12.57
CA GLN A 67 -4.90 -26.68 -12.88
C GLN A 67 -5.14 -25.85 -11.61
N ARG A 68 -5.81 -26.43 -10.59
CA ARG A 68 -5.95 -25.79 -9.27
C ARG A 68 -4.63 -25.66 -8.55
N GLU A 69 -3.83 -26.72 -8.51
CA GLU A 69 -2.48 -26.68 -7.91
C GLU A 69 -1.61 -25.61 -8.57
N LYS A 70 -1.65 -25.51 -9.90
CA LYS A 70 -0.96 -24.45 -10.65
C LYS A 70 -1.42 -23.07 -10.22
N LYS A 71 -2.73 -22.84 -10.16
CA LYS A 71 -3.29 -21.55 -9.71
C LYS A 71 -2.86 -21.20 -8.28
N ILE A 72 -2.89 -22.16 -7.35
CA ILE A 72 -2.43 -21.95 -5.97
C ILE A 72 -0.93 -21.60 -5.95
N SER A 73 -0.11 -22.32 -6.73
CA SER A 73 1.33 -22.04 -6.85
C SER A 73 1.59 -20.63 -7.39
N ASP A 74 0.88 -20.21 -8.44
CA ASP A 74 1.02 -18.88 -9.02
C ASP A 74 0.55 -17.79 -8.04
N ASN A 75 -0.54 -18.03 -7.31
CA ASN A 75 -1.00 -17.15 -6.23
C ASN A 75 0.04 -17.01 -5.12
N ILE A 76 0.66 -18.12 -4.68
CA ILE A 76 1.71 -18.10 -3.65
C ILE A 76 2.91 -17.26 -4.12
N LYS A 77 3.35 -17.41 -5.37
CA LYS A 77 4.42 -16.56 -5.94
C LYS A 77 4.03 -15.08 -5.88
N SER A 78 2.83 -14.74 -6.30
CA SER A 78 2.33 -13.36 -6.24
C SER A 78 2.23 -12.83 -4.80
N ILE A 79 1.80 -13.66 -3.84
CA ILE A 79 1.77 -13.31 -2.42
C ILE A 79 3.19 -12.99 -1.93
N HIS A 80 4.18 -13.82 -2.27
CA HIS A 80 5.57 -13.58 -1.90
C HIS A 80 6.10 -12.27 -2.48
N GLU A 81 5.93 -12.03 -3.78
CA GLU A 81 6.38 -10.82 -4.45
C GLU A 81 5.76 -9.55 -3.83
N VAL A 82 4.45 -9.55 -3.59
CA VAL A 82 3.77 -8.40 -3.00
C VAL A 82 4.13 -8.22 -1.53
N SER A 83 4.27 -9.31 -0.77
CA SER A 83 4.67 -9.25 0.65
C SER A 83 6.10 -8.75 0.81
N ASP A 84 7.02 -9.08 -0.10
CA ASP A 84 8.38 -8.56 -0.12
C ASP A 84 8.38 -7.03 -0.28
N VAL A 85 7.59 -6.49 -1.21
CA VAL A 85 7.44 -5.04 -1.41
C VAL A 85 6.82 -4.35 -0.19
N LEU A 86 5.83 -4.98 0.45
CA LEU A 86 5.14 -4.43 1.62
C LEU A 86 5.87 -4.69 2.95
N SER A 87 6.91 -5.54 2.95
CA SER A 87 7.54 -6.10 4.15
C SER A 87 6.53 -6.62 5.19
N VAL A 88 5.58 -7.44 4.73
CA VAL A 88 4.59 -8.10 5.59
C VAL A 88 5.11 -9.49 5.98
N ASP A 89 4.93 -9.85 7.26
CA ASP A 89 5.30 -11.17 7.77
C ASP A 89 4.49 -12.28 7.09
N LEU A 90 5.12 -12.97 6.14
CA LEU A 90 4.55 -14.09 5.41
C LEU A 90 4.10 -15.24 6.31
N SER A 91 4.72 -15.43 7.48
CA SER A 91 4.32 -16.49 8.43
C SER A 91 2.87 -16.32 8.89
N LYS A 92 2.46 -15.08 9.22
CA LYS A 92 1.08 -14.80 9.62
C LYS A 92 0.11 -14.96 8.45
N THR A 93 0.47 -14.50 7.25
CA THR A 93 -0.38 -14.60 6.06
C THR A 93 -0.50 -16.05 5.57
N VAL A 94 0.56 -16.86 5.65
CA VAL A 94 0.55 -18.28 5.27
C VAL A 94 -0.18 -19.12 6.31
N ASP A 95 0.02 -18.88 7.61
CA ASP A 95 -0.71 -19.59 8.66
C ASP A 95 -2.21 -19.26 8.62
N GLU A 96 -2.57 -17.99 8.38
CA GLU A 96 -3.96 -17.54 8.21
C GLU A 96 -4.57 -17.88 6.83
N VAL A 97 -3.81 -18.19 5.78
CA VAL A 97 -4.38 -18.50 4.44
C VAL A 97 -4.35 -20.00 4.15
N ILE A 98 -3.34 -20.72 4.63
CA ILE A 98 -3.06 -22.12 4.28
C ILE A 98 -3.37 -23.08 5.45
N ILE A 99 -3.22 -22.64 6.71
CA ILE A 99 -3.20 -23.53 7.89
C ILE A 99 -4.31 -23.16 8.88
N HIS A 100 -5.58 -23.19 8.46
CA HIS A 100 -6.67 -23.29 9.45
C HIS A 100 -6.87 -24.77 9.84
N PRO A 101 -6.90 -25.14 11.15
CA PRO A 101 -6.95 -26.54 11.63
C PRO A 101 -8.12 -27.39 11.11
N SER A 102 -9.15 -26.77 10.53
CA SER A 102 -10.25 -27.45 9.83
C SER A 102 -9.81 -28.21 8.56
N LEU A 103 -8.59 -27.98 8.05
CA LEU A 103 -8.06 -28.63 6.84
C LEU A 103 -7.31 -29.94 7.11
N CYS A 104 -6.93 -30.24 8.36
CA CYS A 104 -6.22 -31.47 8.71
C CYS A 104 -7.14 -32.59 9.22
N SER A 105 -8.41 -32.29 9.53
CA SER A 105 -9.34 -33.26 10.11
C SER A 105 -10.29 -33.95 9.12
N SER A 106 -10.34 -33.52 7.85
CA SER A 106 -11.22 -34.14 6.83
C SER A 106 -10.45 -35.04 5.85
N PHE A 107 -9.73 -36.03 6.40
CA PHE A 107 -9.13 -37.14 5.64
C PHE A 107 -10.11 -38.31 5.45
N ALA A 108 -11.38 -38.03 5.15
CA ALA A 108 -12.38 -39.06 4.88
C ALA A 108 -13.22 -38.72 3.63
N ASN A 109 -12.63 -39.06 2.47
CA ASN A 109 -13.31 -39.70 1.34
C ASN A 109 -14.59 -39.02 0.83
N SER A 110 -14.45 -37.87 0.15
CA SER A 110 -15.35 -37.29 -0.90
C SER A 110 -15.21 -35.77 -1.04
N GLN A 111 -14.50 -35.11 -0.11
CA GLN A 111 -14.41 -33.64 -0.04
C GLN A 111 -13.12 -33.02 -0.62
N LEU A 112 -12.18 -33.82 -1.15
CA LEU A 112 -10.89 -33.35 -1.68
C LEU A 112 -11.01 -32.28 -2.79
N ASN A 113 -12.05 -32.35 -3.63
CA ASN A 113 -12.30 -31.34 -4.65
C ASN A 113 -12.75 -30.01 -4.02
N ASN A 114 -13.69 -30.05 -3.08
CA ASN A 114 -14.21 -28.86 -2.40
C ASN A 114 -13.12 -28.18 -1.55
N ILE A 115 -12.24 -28.96 -0.91
CA ILE A 115 -11.15 -28.41 -0.09
C ILE A 115 -10.15 -27.64 -0.96
N SER A 116 -9.76 -28.20 -2.11
CA SER A 116 -8.84 -27.52 -3.03
C SER A 116 -9.48 -26.30 -3.71
N ASP A 117 -10.79 -26.34 -3.98
CA ASP A 117 -11.53 -25.18 -4.49
C ASP A 117 -11.52 -24.03 -3.47
N VAL A 118 -11.77 -24.32 -2.19
CA VAL A 118 -11.72 -23.35 -1.08
C VAL A 118 -10.29 -22.80 -0.87
N SER A 119 -9.27 -23.66 -0.95
CA SER A 119 -7.86 -23.19 -0.88
C SER A 119 -7.49 -22.31 -2.07
N SER A 120 -8.00 -22.61 -3.27
CA SER A 120 -7.75 -21.80 -4.46
C SER A 120 -8.48 -20.46 -4.42
N SER A 121 -9.71 -20.40 -3.91
CA SER A 121 -10.43 -19.14 -3.76
C SER A 121 -9.77 -18.26 -2.71
N ARG A 122 -9.45 -18.82 -1.53
CA ARG A 122 -8.84 -18.08 -0.41
C ARG A 122 -7.44 -17.53 -0.76
N SER A 123 -6.63 -18.29 -1.50
CA SER A 123 -5.35 -17.78 -2.01
C SER A 123 -5.53 -16.65 -3.03
N GLY A 124 -6.59 -16.69 -3.84
CA GLY A 124 -6.95 -15.59 -4.74
C GLY A 124 -7.38 -14.34 -3.98
N GLU A 125 -8.25 -14.48 -2.98
CA GLU A 125 -8.69 -13.38 -2.11
C GLU A 125 -7.50 -12.73 -1.37
N ALA A 126 -6.54 -13.53 -0.91
CA ALA A 126 -5.32 -13.01 -0.28
C ALA A 126 -4.46 -12.20 -1.26
N VAL A 127 -4.31 -12.65 -2.50
CA VAL A 127 -3.61 -11.91 -3.56
C VAL A 127 -4.29 -10.56 -3.80
N ASP A 128 -5.61 -10.55 -3.94
CA ASP A 128 -6.37 -9.33 -4.21
C ASP A 128 -6.27 -8.34 -3.04
N SER A 129 -6.38 -8.83 -1.81
CA SER A 129 -6.20 -8.01 -0.60
C SER A 129 -4.80 -7.39 -0.52
N LEU A 130 -3.75 -8.19 -0.79
CA LEU A 130 -2.37 -7.69 -0.79
C LEU A 130 -2.12 -6.67 -1.89
N LYS A 131 -2.68 -6.87 -3.10
CA LYS A 131 -2.59 -5.89 -4.19
C LYS A 131 -3.29 -4.58 -3.84
N GLN A 132 -4.47 -4.66 -3.22
CA GLN A 132 -5.20 -3.47 -2.75
C GLN A 132 -4.39 -2.73 -1.67
N GLU A 133 -3.78 -3.46 -0.74
CA GLU A 133 -2.92 -2.89 0.28
C GLU A 133 -1.66 -2.23 -0.32
N LYS A 134 -1.06 -2.86 -1.34
CA LYS A 134 0.07 -2.29 -2.11
C LYS A 134 -0.31 -0.94 -2.71
N GLU A 135 -1.45 -0.88 -3.39
CA GLU A 135 -1.96 0.36 -3.99
C GLU A 135 -2.25 1.43 -2.93
N ARG A 136 -2.89 1.04 -1.82
CA ARG A 136 -3.23 1.96 -0.72
C ARG A 136 -1.97 2.56 -0.09
N ARG A 137 -0.94 1.76 0.15
CA ARG A 137 0.33 2.22 0.73
C ARG A 137 1.12 3.09 -0.24
N LEU A 138 1.13 2.76 -1.53
CA LEU A 138 1.76 3.59 -2.55
C LEU A 138 1.11 4.98 -2.58
N ARG A 139 -0.22 5.06 -2.73
CA ARG A 139 -0.94 6.33 -2.71
C ARG A 139 -0.64 7.14 -1.46
N LYS A 140 -0.63 6.49 -0.29
CA LYS A 140 -0.30 7.15 0.97
C LYS A 140 1.12 7.72 0.97
N LEU A 141 2.11 6.99 0.46
CA LEU A 141 3.49 7.47 0.37
C LEU A 141 3.65 8.60 -0.65
N GLN A 142 2.91 8.59 -1.76
CA GLN A 142 2.88 9.68 -2.75
C GLN A 142 2.36 10.98 -2.13
N ASP A 143 1.25 10.90 -1.37
CA ASP A 143 0.71 12.05 -0.63
C ASP A 143 1.71 12.59 0.40
N LEU A 144 2.34 11.68 1.16
CA LEU A 144 3.34 12.04 2.18
C LEU A 144 4.58 12.67 1.53
N GLY A 145 5.07 12.10 0.43
CA GLY A 145 6.20 12.64 -0.33
C GLY A 145 5.91 14.05 -0.85
N SER A 146 4.71 14.28 -1.39
CA SER A 146 4.30 15.61 -1.84
C SER A 146 4.26 16.61 -0.68
N THR A 147 3.68 16.21 0.46
CA THR A 147 3.61 17.04 1.68
C THR A 147 5.01 17.37 2.21
N LEU A 148 5.94 16.41 2.20
CA LEU A 148 7.32 16.62 2.61
C LEU A 148 8.01 17.68 1.74
N ILE A 149 7.86 17.59 0.40
CA ILE A 149 8.42 18.56 -0.54
C ILE A 149 7.87 19.97 -0.26
N GLU A 150 6.56 20.11 -0.07
CA GLU A 150 5.93 21.39 0.24
C GLU A 150 6.45 22.00 1.55
N LEU A 151 6.57 21.19 2.61
CA LEU A 151 7.06 21.63 3.91
C LEU A 151 8.53 22.04 3.84
N TRP A 152 9.39 21.24 3.21
CA TRP A 152 10.81 21.58 3.05
C TRP A 152 11.03 22.84 2.23
N ASN A 153 10.24 23.05 1.17
CA ASN A 153 10.30 24.28 0.38
C ASN A 153 9.83 25.50 1.16
N THR A 154 8.86 25.34 2.07
CA THR A 154 8.40 26.44 2.94
C THR A 154 9.39 26.75 4.06
N LEU A 155 10.12 25.74 4.53
CA LEU A 155 11.06 25.84 5.65
C LEU A 155 12.50 26.14 5.22
N ASP A 156 12.77 26.15 3.91
CA ASP A 156 14.12 26.20 3.35
C ASP A 156 15.04 25.10 3.90
N THR A 157 14.49 23.90 4.13
CA THR A 157 15.23 22.76 4.73
C THR A 157 16.42 22.36 3.86
N PRO A 158 17.63 22.16 4.42
CA PRO A 158 18.81 21.86 3.64
C PRO A 158 18.78 20.43 3.06
N ALA A 159 19.53 20.19 1.99
CA ALA A 159 19.42 18.96 1.19
C ALA A 159 19.84 17.68 1.95
N ASP A 160 20.81 17.79 2.86
CA ASP A 160 21.29 16.70 3.71
C ASP A 160 20.21 16.17 4.66
N GLU A 161 19.30 17.04 5.10
CA GLU A 161 18.15 16.61 5.91
C GLU A 161 17.07 15.93 5.08
N ARG A 162 16.97 16.26 3.78
CA ARG A 162 15.98 15.69 2.84
C ARG A 162 16.37 14.28 2.37
N GLU A 163 17.66 14.00 2.21
CA GLU A 163 18.21 12.77 1.61
C GLU A 163 17.61 11.48 2.22
N ARG A 164 17.38 11.47 3.54
CA ARG A 164 16.78 10.32 4.25
C ARG A 164 15.39 9.93 3.73
N PHE A 165 14.69 10.83 3.05
CA PHE A 165 13.34 10.64 2.53
C PHE A 165 13.30 10.65 0.99
N ASP A 166 14.45 10.62 0.32
CA ASP A 166 14.54 10.44 -1.14
C ASP A 166 13.79 9.20 -1.65
N PRO A 167 13.83 8.04 -0.97
CA PRO A 167 13.04 6.88 -1.38
C PRO A 167 11.53 7.16 -1.38
N VAL A 168 11.03 8.03 -0.50
CA VAL A 168 9.61 8.39 -0.42
C VAL A 168 9.24 9.37 -1.54
N THR A 169 10.08 10.37 -1.79
CA THR A 169 9.82 11.35 -2.86
C THR A 169 9.96 10.75 -4.25
N ALA A 170 10.86 9.80 -4.44
CA ALA A 170 10.99 9.06 -5.70
C ALA A 170 9.71 8.29 -6.08
N LEU A 171 8.87 7.90 -5.11
CA LEU A 171 7.62 7.17 -5.36
C LEU A 171 6.47 8.04 -5.88
N ILE A 172 6.58 9.38 -5.79
CA ILE A 172 5.50 10.33 -6.13
C ILE A 172 4.95 10.10 -7.54
N SER A 173 5.82 9.78 -8.51
CA SER A 173 5.44 9.58 -9.91
C SER A 173 5.42 8.11 -10.35
N VAL A 174 5.62 7.16 -9.44
CA VAL A 174 5.75 5.73 -9.76
C VAL A 174 4.37 5.05 -9.78
N THR A 175 4.15 4.14 -10.74
CA THR A 175 2.92 3.35 -10.84
C THR A 175 2.97 2.07 -9.97
N VAL A 176 1.81 1.48 -9.67
CA VAL A 176 1.72 0.29 -8.79
C VAL A 176 2.52 -0.88 -9.34
N GLU A 177 2.57 -1.03 -10.65
CA GLU A 177 3.24 -2.11 -11.36
C GLU A 177 4.77 -1.97 -11.31
N GLU A 178 5.27 -0.74 -11.37
CA GLU A 178 6.72 -0.44 -11.35
C GLU A 178 7.34 -0.66 -9.97
N VAL A 179 6.53 -0.60 -8.90
CA VAL A 179 7.03 -0.84 -7.53
C VAL A 179 7.32 -2.32 -7.31
N THR A 180 8.60 -2.67 -7.41
CA THR A 180 9.12 -4.04 -7.22
C THR A 180 10.22 -4.12 -6.16
N ALA A 181 10.72 -2.98 -5.69
CA ALA A 181 11.76 -2.92 -4.68
C ALA A 181 11.26 -3.46 -3.33
N ARG A 182 12.04 -4.37 -2.73
CA ARG A 182 11.72 -4.96 -1.43
C ARG A 182 11.62 -3.87 -0.36
N GLY A 183 10.54 -3.91 0.40
CA GLY A 183 10.28 -3.02 1.53
C GLY A 183 10.07 -1.55 1.17
N SER A 184 9.95 -1.20 -0.11
CA SER A 184 9.70 0.19 -0.52
C SER A 184 8.34 0.72 -0.03
N LEU A 185 7.40 -0.18 0.30
CA LEU A 185 6.08 0.15 0.85
C LEU A 185 5.90 -0.39 2.28
N ALA A 186 7.00 -0.54 3.03
CA ALA A 186 6.95 -0.98 4.42
C ALA A 186 6.16 0.00 5.30
N SER A 187 5.43 -0.54 6.28
CA SER A 187 4.66 0.26 7.24
C SER A 187 5.55 1.24 8.03
N ASP A 188 6.79 0.87 8.30
CA ASP A 188 7.71 1.70 9.07
C ASP A 188 8.17 2.94 8.29
N ILE A 189 8.30 2.85 6.96
CA ILE A 189 8.58 4.02 6.10
C ILE A 189 7.42 5.01 6.17
N ILE A 190 6.18 4.52 6.11
CA ILE A 190 4.98 5.34 6.25
C ILE A 190 4.98 6.04 7.62
N LYS A 191 5.24 5.31 8.71
CA LYS A 191 5.30 5.89 10.06
C LYS A 191 6.39 6.96 10.15
N GLN A 192 7.59 6.68 9.65
CA GLN A 192 8.72 7.60 9.68
C GLN A 192 8.41 8.90 8.93
N ALA A 193 7.81 8.80 7.74
CA ALA A 193 7.40 9.96 6.97
C ALA A 193 6.33 10.80 7.69
N ASN A 194 5.35 10.17 8.35
CA ASN A 194 4.37 10.91 9.16
C ASN A 194 5.03 11.63 10.34
N VAL A 195 5.94 10.96 11.06
CA VAL A 195 6.66 11.57 12.19
C VAL A 195 7.45 12.80 11.74
N GLU A 196 8.16 12.71 10.61
CA GLU A 196 8.91 13.85 10.08
C GLU A 196 7.98 14.99 9.66
N ILE A 197 6.85 14.70 9.01
CA ILE A 197 5.86 15.72 8.65
C ILE A 197 5.37 16.46 9.90
N GLU A 198 5.04 15.75 10.98
CA GLU A 198 4.58 16.39 12.22
C GLU A 198 5.68 17.23 12.88
N LYS A 199 6.93 16.76 12.85
CA LYS A 199 8.10 17.52 13.30
C LYS A 199 8.30 18.81 12.47
N LEU A 200 8.24 18.71 11.14
CA LEU A 200 8.38 19.87 10.25
C LEU A 200 7.23 20.86 10.43
N LYS A 201 5.99 20.38 10.60
CA LYS A 201 4.85 21.24 10.95
C LYS A 201 5.06 21.98 12.26
N ALA A 202 5.57 21.30 13.30
CA ALA A 202 5.89 21.94 14.57
C ALA A 202 6.98 23.02 14.40
N SER A 203 8.06 22.71 13.67
CA SER A 203 9.13 23.68 13.39
C SER A 203 8.63 24.89 12.57
N LYS A 204 7.76 24.67 11.58
CA LYS A 204 7.11 25.75 10.84
C LYS A 204 6.30 26.65 11.76
N MET A 205 5.57 26.04 12.70
CA MET A 205 4.79 26.80 13.67
C MET A 205 5.68 27.63 14.61
N GLU A 206 6.78 27.05 15.09
CA GLU A 206 7.77 27.74 15.91
C GLU A 206 8.37 28.94 15.18
N LYS A 207 8.76 28.78 13.91
CA LYS A 207 9.27 29.88 13.07
C LYS A 207 8.25 31.02 12.95
N LEU A 208 6.97 30.71 12.72
CA LEU A 208 5.90 31.70 12.64
C LEU A 208 5.70 32.45 13.97
N VAL A 209 5.73 31.75 15.10
CA VAL A 209 5.64 32.36 16.43
C VAL A 209 6.79 33.34 16.65
N MET A 210 8.02 32.96 16.28
CA MET A 210 9.20 33.82 16.40
C MET A 210 9.12 35.05 15.50
N GLU A 211 8.63 34.90 14.26
CA GLU A 211 8.42 36.03 13.33
C GLU A 211 7.38 37.02 13.87
N LYS A 212 6.24 36.53 14.38
CA LYS A 212 5.18 37.35 14.99
C LYS A 212 5.67 38.08 16.24
N GLN A 213 6.44 37.40 17.08
CA GLN A 213 7.05 38.01 18.26
C GLN A 213 8.00 39.16 17.87
N LYS A 214 8.83 38.94 16.84
CA LYS A 214 9.74 39.98 16.32
C LYS A 214 8.96 41.19 15.78
N GLU A 215 7.89 40.97 15.02
CA GLU A 215 7.01 42.04 14.51
C GLU A 215 6.44 42.88 15.67
N LEU A 216 5.95 42.23 16.73
CA LEU A 216 5.40 42.92 17.89
C LEU A 216 6.45 43.75 18.63
N GLU A 217 7.67 43.23 18.78
CA GLU A 217 8.78 43.96 19.38
C GLU A 217 9.21 45.19 18.57
N GLU A 218 9.21 45.10 17.24
CA GLU A 218 9.51 46.22 16.35
C GLU A 218 8.45 47.33 16.46
N ILE A 219 7.16 46.96 16.50
CA ILE A 219 6.06 47.91 16.68
C ILE A 219 6.17 48.59 18.06
N ASN A 220 6.39 47.83 19.14
CA ASN A 220 6.51 48.41 20.48
C ASN A 220 7.72 49.32 20.62
N LYS A 221 8.87 48.96 20.03
CA LYS A 221 10.05 49.85 19.97
C LYS A 221 9.73 51.15 19.26
N SER A 222 9.07 51.10 18.09
CA SER A 222 8.71 52.30 17.33
C SER A 222 7.74 53.23 18.07
N THR A 223 6.88 52.67 18.92
CA THR A 223 5.87 53.41 19.68
C THR A 223 6.32 53.86 21.07
N HIS A 224 7.53 53.49 21.53
CA HIS A 224 8.00 53.73 22.91
C HIS A 224 7.01 53.17 23.97
N ILE A 225 6.43 52.01 23.70
CA ILE A 225 5.59 51.28 24.66
C ILE A 225 6.45 50.19 25.33
N HIS A 226 6.41 50.12 26.67
CA HIS A 226 7.14 49.11 27.44
C HIS A 226 6.60 47.71 27.10
N VAL A 227 7.47 46.84 26.58
CA VAL A 227 7.15 45.43 26.29
C VAL A 227 7.15 44.65 27.60
N ASP A 228 6.07 43.92 27.89
CA ASP A 228 6.09 42.91 28.94
C ASP A 228 6.93 41.69 28.49
N THR A 229 8.23 41.74 28.79
CA THR A 229 9.21 40.69 28.53
C THR A 229 8.86 39.32 29.14
N GLN A 230 7.88 39.24 30.06
CA GLN A 230 7.43 37.97 30.65
C GLN A 230 6.65 37.11 29.65
N THR A 231 5.86 37.73 28.77
CA THR A 231 5.12 37.02 27.72
C THR A 231 6.08 36.32 26.75
N ALA A 232 7.16 37.00 26.34
CA ALA A 232 8.21 36.46 25.47
C ALA A 232 8.93 35.23 26.07
N ARG A 233 9.20 35.24 27.39
CA ARG A 233 9.78 34.08 28.09
C ARG A 233 8.80 32.93 28.21
N HIS A 234 7.52 33.20 28.44
CA HIS A 234 6.48 32.18 28.56
C HIS A 234 6.20 31.47 27.23
N ILE A 235 6.33 32.17 26.09
CA ILE A 235 6.19 31.64 24.72
C ILE A 235 7.29 30.60 24.39
N LEU A 236 8.54 30.87 24.76
CA LEU A 236 9.66 29.95 24.59
C LEU A 236 9.49 28.67 25.43
N ILE A 237 9.09 28.83 26.70
CA ILE A 237 8.88 27.72 27.64
C ILE A 237 7.71 26.82 27.18
N THR A 238 6.59 27.42 26.75
CA THR A 238 5.41 26.65 26.30
C THR A 238 5.61 25.95 24.95
N SER A 239 6.47 26.45 24.06
CA SER A 239 6.84 25.77 22.81
C SER A 239 7.64 24.49 23.04
N GLN A 240 8.43 24.44 24.11
CA GLN A 240 9.30 23.30 24.43
C GLN A 240 8.54 22.15 25.13
N GLU A 241 7.36 22.43 25.71
CA GLU A 241 6.65 21.48 26.59
C GLU A 241 5.31 20.91 26.03
N PHE A 242 4.59 21.58 25.11
CA PHE A 242 3.15 21.26 24.89
C PHE A 242 2.69 20.74 23.52
N GLY A 243 3.53 20.63 22.50
CA GLY A 243 3.12 20.09 21.20
C GLY A 243 2.09 20.96 20.43
N GLY A 244 1.98 20.73 19.12
CA GLY A 244 1.45 21.69 18.13
C GLY A 244 0.04 22.27 18.35
N ALA A 245 -0.84 21.61 19.10
CA ALA A 245 -2.22 22.09 19.33
C ALA A 245 -2.28 23.37 20.18
N HIS A 246 -1.35 23.54 21.13
CA HIS A 246 -1.28 24.74 21.96
C HIS A 246 -0.75 25.95 21.19
N ILE A 247 0.01 25.71 20.12
CA ILE A 247 0.70 26.76 19.35
C ILE A 247 -0.27 27.51 18.43
N SER A 248 -1.31 26.85 17.90
CA SER A 248 -2.33 27.54 17.08
C SER A 248 -3.13 28.58 17.87
N GLY A 249 -3.51 28.27 19.11
CA GLY A 249 -4.21 29.22 19.97
C GLY A 249 -3.32 30.40 20.37
N LEU A 250 -2.02 30.14 20.57
CA LEU A 250 -1.01 31.16 20.84
C LEU A 250 -0.83 32.13 19.67
N LEU A 251 -0.77 31.62 18.43
CA LEU A 251 -0.66 32.48 17.23
C LEU A 251 -1.84 33.43 17.07
N SER A 252 -3.08 32.97 17.31
CA SER A 252 -4.26 33.84 17.24
C SER A 252 -4.19 34.97 18.27
N ASN A 253 -3.72 34.68 19.49
CA ASN A 253 -3.52 35.70 20.52
C ASN A 253 -2.40 36.69 20.10
N MET A 254 -1.30 36.20 19.51
CA MET A 254 -0.25 37.07 18.98
C MET A 254 -0.78 37.99 17.87
N ASP A 255 -1.61 37.48 16.96
CA ASP A 255 -2.24 38.29 15.91
C ASP A 255 -3.11 39.41 16.49
N ASP A 256 -3.91 39.11 17.52
CA ASP A 256 -4.72 40.12 18.22
C ASP A 256 -3.86 41.19 18.91
N GLN A 257 -2.73 40.78 19.51
CA GLN A 257 -1.80 41.71 20.15
C GLN A 257 -1.09 42.60 19.12
N ILE A 258 -0.65 42.05 17.99
CA ILE A 258 -0.04 42.80 16.88
C ILE A 258 -1.05 43.82 16.34
N LEU A 259 -2.32 43.43 16.15
CA LEU A 259 -3.36 44.32 15.67
C LEU A 259 -3.56 45.52 16.62
N LYS A 260 -3.69 45.26 17.91
CA LYS A 260 -3.80 46.32 18.93
C LYS A 260 -2.56 47.22 18.97
N ALA A 261 -1.37 46.65 18.85
CA ALA A 261 -0.12 47.43 18.83
C ALA A 261 -0.06 48.36 17.61
N LYS A 262 -0.50 47.89 16.43
CA LYS A 262 -0.58 48.72 15.21
C LYS A 262 -1.59 49.85 15.34
N GLU A 263 -2.77 49.61 15.91
CA GLU A 263 -3.78 50.65 16.15
C GLU A 263 -3.26 51.73 17.10
N LEU A 264 -2.61 51.34 18.20
CA LEU A 264 -2.00 52.28 19.14
C LEU A 264 -0.87 53.09 18.49
N ALA A 265 -0.05 52.45 17.64
CA ALA A 265 1.00 53.13 16.89
C ALA A 265 0.44 54.23 15.98
N LEU A 266 -0.61 53.91 15.23
CA LEU A 266 -1.29 54.86 14.34
C LEU A 266 -1.91 56.02 15.13
N SER A 267 -2.62 55.72 16.22
CA SER A 267 -3.22 56.75 17.07
C SER A 267 -2.18 57.71 17.66
N ARG A 268 -1.05 57.21 18.16
CA ARG A 268 0.05 58.06 18.67
C ARG A 268 0.65 58.94 17.57
N LYS A 269 0.84 58.38 16.38
CA LYS A 269 1.35 59.13 15.22
C LYS A 269 0.40 60.29 14.85
N GLU A 270 -0.90 60.03 14.77
CA GLU A 270 -1.89 61.07 14.48
C GLU A 270 -1.90 62.21 15.52
N ILE A 271 -1.66 61.88 16.79
CA ILE A 271 -1.55 62.88 17.86
C ILE A 271 -0.27 63.71 17.69
N LEU A 272 0.88 63.07 17.48
CA LEU A 272 2.17 63.75 17.23
C LEU A 272 2.08 64.68 16.02
N ASP A 273 1.53 64.21 14.89
CA ASP A 273 1.35 65.01 13.68
C ASP A 273 0.44 66.23 13.89
N LYS A 274 -0.54 66.15 14.80
CA LYS A 274 -1.39 67.29 15.19
C LYS A 274 -0.65 68.26 16.11
N VAL A 275 0.21 67.77 16.99
CA VAL A 275 1.00 68.59 17.91
C VAL A 275 2.10 69.37 17.17
N GLU A 276 2.77 68.77 16.18
CA GLU A 276 3.80 69.46 15.38
C GLU A 276 3.24 70.51 14.41
N LYS A 277 1.94 70.46 14.10
CA LYS A 277 1.25 71.43 13.23
C LYS A 277 0.68 72.64 13.99
N LEU A 278 0.78 72.65 15.32
CA LEU A 278 0.42 73.77 16.20
C LEU A 278 1.65 74.65 16.48
#